data_AF-A0A9Q4A9M7-F1
#
_entry.id   AF-A0A9Q4A9M7-F1
#
_cell.length_a   1.000
_cell.length_b   1.000
_cell.length_c   1.000
_cell.angle_alpha   90.00
_cell.angle_beta   90.00
_cell.angle_gamma   90.00
#
_symmetry.space_group_name_H-M   'P 1'
#
loop_
_entity.id
_entity.type
_entity.pdbx_description
1 polymer ?
#
loop_
_entity_poly.entity_id
_entity_poly.type
_entity_poly.pdbx_seq_one_letter_code
_entity_poly.pdbx_strand_id
1 'polypeptide(L)'
;FLLSSLNQASTLAEEQWVLGRDQAEQLDVASLAAEVRRLYFQDYMRQWDALLADIDFVPITSVAQAADVLRVISGPASPLKKLLSAVARETDLQEEEKLLAAQGKKVDGNVDQLKQRLGSLLGQQQAAASSAPVAVEDPVSAHFADLKSLVSKGEGEPAAIDALLSDMNALYVQV
;
A
#
# COMPACT_ATOMS: atom_id res chain seq x y z
N PHE A 1 3.00 -14.42 2.37
CA PHE A 1 3.02 -14.45 3.85
C PHE A 1 1.61 -14.31 4.44
N LEU A 2 0.91 -13.18 4.24
CA LEU A 2 -0.45 -12.93 4.78
C LEU A 2 -1.48 -14.05 4.46
N LEU A 3 -1.45 -14.60 3.25
CA LEU A 3 -2.33 -15.72 2.88
C LEU A 3 -2.10 -16.98 3.75
N SER A 4 -0.85 -17.25 4.12
CA SER A 4 -0.50 -18.39 4.95
C SER A 4 -0.89 -18.16 6.41
N SER A 5 -0.69 -16.95 6.94
CA SER A 5 -1.08 -16.62 8.31
C SER A 5 -2.60 -16.63 8.50
N LEU A 6 -3.37 -16.16 7.51
CA LEU A 6 -4.83 -16.24 7.53
C LEU A 6 -5.33 -17.69 7.49
N ASN A 7 -4.68 -18.55 6.70
CA ASN A 7 -5.06 -19.96 6.64
C ASN A 7 -4.77 -20.69 7.96
N GLN A 8 -3.60 -20.44 8.55
CA GLN A 8 -3.25 -20.96 9.88
C GLN A 8 -4.21 -20.47 10.97
N ALA A 9 -4.61 -19.19 10.93
CA ALA A 9 -5.60 -18.64 11.86
C ALA A 9 -6.97 -19.34 11.73
N SER A 10 -7.40 -19.66 10.50
CA SER A 10 -8.62 -20.44 10.25
C SER A 10 -8.51 -21.84 10.85
N THR A 11 -7.43 -22.56 10.56
CA THR A 11 -7.19 -23.91 11.08
C THR A 11 -7.17 -23.92 12.61
N LEU A 12 -6.49 -22.96 13.24
CA LEU A 12 -6.45 -22.86 14.70
C LEU A 12 -7.82 -22.59 15.31
N ALA A 13 -8.66 -21.79 14.65
CA ALA A 13 -10.03 -21.55 15.09
C ALA A 13 -10.92 -22.79 14.90
N GLU A 14 -10.71 -23.53 13.80
CA GLU A 14 -11.35 -24.81 13.51
C GLU A 14 -10.90 -25.95 14.43
N GLU A 15 -9.73 -25.87 15.08
CA GLU A 15 -9.24 -26.91 16.01
C GLU A 15 -9.63 -26.63 17.49
N GLN A 16 -10.28 -25.50 17.79
CA GLN A 16 -10.64 -25.15 19.17
C GLN A 16 -11.66 -26.09 19.81
N TRP A 17 -12.49 -26.76 19.00
CA TRP A 17 -13.44 -27.77 19.51
C TRP A 17 -12.72 -28.99 20.12
N VAL A 18 -11.48 -29.28 19.71
CA VAL A 18 -10.67 -30.38 20.28
C VAL A 18 -10.17 -30.04 21.68
N LEU A 19 -10.04 -28.75 22.01
CA LEU A 19 -9.54 -28.27 23.30
C LEU A 19 -10.63 -28.20 24.39
N GLY A 20 -11.89 -28.55 24.06
CA GLY A 20 -12.98 -28.59 25.04
C GLY A 20 -13.34 -27.22 25.63
N ARG A 21 -12.98 -26.12 24.97
CA ARG A 21 -13.43 -24.77 25.34
C ARG A 21 -14.89 -24.58 24.90
N ASP A 22 -15.73 -24.09 25.80
CA ASP A 22 -17.16 -23.86 25.57
C ASP A 22 -17.39 -22.93 24.36
N GLN A 23 -18.53 -23.11 23.67
CA GLN A 23 -18.96 -22.28 22.52
C GLN A 23 -18.95 -20.76 22.80
N ALA A 24 -18.92 -20.34 24.08
CA ALA A 24 -18.82 -18.94 24.49
C ALA A 24 -17.42 -18.32 24.33
N GLU A 25 -16.36 -19.14 24.22
CA GLU A 25 -14.97 -18.71 23.96
C GLU A 25 -14.51 -19.02 22.52
N GLN A 26 -15.43 -19.40 21.63
CA GLN A 26 -15.08 -19.68 20.25
C GLN A 26 -14.58 -18.39 19.59
N LEU A 27 -13.27 -18.35 19.30
CA LEU A 27 -12.65 -17.22 18.63
C LEU A 27 -13.36 -17.02 17.29
N ASP A 28 -14.01 -15.87 17.12
CA ASP A 28 -14.60 -15.48 15.85
C ASP A 28 -13.46 -15.40 14.81
N VAL A 29 -13.46 -16.33 13.86
CA VAL A 29 -12.44 -16.45 12.80
C VAL A 29 -12.29 -15.14 12.05
N ALA A 30 -13.38 -14.40 11.88
CA ALA A 30 -13.36 -13.14 11.19
C ALA A 30 -12.69 -12.03 12.01
N SER A 31 -12.95 -11.97 13.32
CA SER A 31 -12.24 -11.09 14.24
C SER A 31 -10.72 -11.38 14.25
N LEU A 32 -10.32 -12.65 14.29
CA LEU A 32 -8.92 -13.06 14.26
C LEU A 32 -8.25 -12.71 12.93
N ALA A 33 -8.93 -12.97 11.80
CA ALA A 33 -8.45 -12.60 10.47
C ALA A 33 -8.28 -11.08 10.31
N ALA A 34 -9.22 -10.28 10.86
CA ALA A 34 -9.13 -8.82 10.87
C ALA A 34 -7.93 -8.34 11.70
N GLU A 35 -7.69 -8.95 12.87
CA GLU A 35 -6.57 -8.61 13.75
C GLU A 35 -5.21 -8.95 13.10
N VAL A 36 -5.08 -10.13 12.50
CA VAL A 36 -3.87 -10.52 11.74
C VAL A 36 -3.61 -9.53 10.59
N ARG A 37 -4.66 -9.13 9.86
CA ARG A 37 -4.55 -8.13 8.78
C ARG A 37 -4.11 -6.77 9.31
N ARG A 38 -4.67 -6.33 10.44
CA ARG A 38 -4.29 -5.07 11.11
C ARG A 38 -2.81 -5.07 11.48
N LEU A 39 -2.32 -6.14 12.11
CA LEU A 39 -0.91 -6.29 12.47
C LEU A 39 -0.02 -6.31 11.24
N TYR A 40 -0.41 -7.03 10.19
CA TYR A 40 0.31 -7.04 8.92
C TYR A 40 0.46 -5.65 8.32
N PHE A 41 -0.62 -4.86 8.25
CA PHE A 41 -0.54 -3.50 7.71
C PHE A 41 0.32 -2.58 8.58
N GLN A 42 0.26 -2.71 9.91
CA GLN A 42 1.18 -1.97 10.79
C GLN A 42 2.65 -2.33 10.52
N ASP A 43 2.96 -3.62 10.42
CA ASP A 43 4.32 -4.07 10.11
C ASP A 43 4.78 -3.61 8.73
N TYR A 44 3.88 -3.63 7.76
CA TYR A 44 4.14 -3.19 6.39
C TYR A 44 4.51 -1.70 6.37
N MET A 45 3.71 -0.84 7.02
CA MET A 45 4.01 0.60 7.14
C MET A 45 5.34 0.83 7.87
N ARG A 46 5.56 0.14 9.01
CA ARG A 46 6.82 0.26 9.77
C ARG A 46 8.05 -0.07 8.93
N GLN A 47 8.00 -1.13 8.12
CA GLN A 47 9.12 -1.53 7.28
C GLN A 47 9.41 -0.52 6.17
N TRP A 48 8.36 0.01 5.53
CA TRP A 48 8.52 1.06 4.53
C TRP A 48 9.04 2.38 5.13
N ASP A 49 8.47 2.82 6.26
CA ASP A 49 8.93 4.02 6.95
C ASP A 49 10.41 3.90 7.34
N ALA A 50 10.82 2.74 7.88
CA ALA A 50 12.22 2.48 8.23
C ALA A 50 13.13 2.47 7.00
N LEU A 51 12.71 1.83 5.90
CA LEU A 51 13.46 1.82 4.65
C LEU A 51 13.65 3.24 4.10
N LEU A 52 12.59 4.05 4.07
CA LEU A 52 12.65 5.41 3.55
C LEU A 52 13.48 6.33 4.45
N ALA A 53 13.42 6.13 5.77
CA ALA A 53 14.22 6.90 6.74
C ALA A 53 15.72 6.60 6.67
N ASP A 54 16.11 5.42 6.16
CA ASP A 54 17.51 5.02 5.98
C ASP A 54 18.13 5.57 4.67
N ILE A 55 17.33 6.20 3.81
CA ILE A 55 17.81 6.79 2.56
C ILE A 55 18.31 8.21 2.85
N ASP A 56 19.60 8.44 2.56
CA ASP A 56 20.24 9.75 2.70
C ASP A 56 20.96 10.18 1.42
N PHE A 57 21.23 11.47 1.31
CA PHE A 57 22.07 12.01 0.26
C PHE A 57 23.55 11.76 0.55
N VAL A 58 24.34 11.70 -0.51
CA VAL A 58 25.80 11.67 -0.37
C VAL A 58 26.27 12.94 0.36
N PRO A 59 27.22 12.85 1.31
CA PRO A 59 27.72 14.02 2.01
C PRO A 59 28.29 15.07 1.05
N ILE A 60 27.80 16.31 1.16
CA ILE A 60 28.21 17.43 0.34
C ILE A 60 29.37 18.16 1.05
N THR A 61 30.54 18.17 0.41
CA THR A 61 31.77 18.76 0.97
C THR A 61 32.23 20.02 0.22
N SER A 62 31.58 20.37 -0.88
CA SER A 62 31.88 21.56 -1.67
C SER A 62 30.69 22.03 -2.50
N VAL A 63 30.71 23.28 -2.92
CA VAL A 63 29.68 23.87 -3.81
C VAL A 63 29.62 23.15 -5.16
N ALA A 64 30.78 22.79 -5.74
CA ALA A 64 30.84 22.04 -6.99
C ALA A 64 30.17 20.67 -6.87
N GLN A 65 30.44 19.95 -5.77
CA GLN A 65 29.78 18.67 -5.50
C GLN A 65 28.26 18.85 -5.27
N ALA A 66 27.84 19.91 -4.58
CA ALA A 66 26.43 20.23 -4.40
C ALA A 66 25.71 20.41 -5.74
N ALA A 67 26.33 21.15 -6.66
CA ALA A 67 25.81 21.37 -8.01
C ALA A 67 25.69 20.07 -8.82
N ASP A 68 26.69 19.19 -8.73
CA ASP A 68 26.65 17.87 -9.38
C ASP A 68 25.55 16.96 -8.83
N VAL A 69 25.41 16.91 -7.50
CA VAL A 69 24.35 16.13 -6.83
C VAL A 69 22.98 16.66 -7.23
N LEU A 70 22.80 17.98 -7.20
CA LEU A 70 21.56 18.64 -7.61
C LEU A 70 21.21 18.30 -9.06
N ARG A 71 22.16 18.42 -9.99
CA ARG A 71 22.00 18.06 -11.41
C ARG A 71 21.56 16.62 -11.62
N VAL A 72 22.11 15.67 -10.85
CA VAL A 72 21.71 14.26 -10.94
C VAL A 72 20.30 14.04 -10.42
N ILE A 73 19.94 14.66 -9.30
CA ILE A 73 18.61 14.52 -8.67
C ILE A 73 17.54 15.22 -9.51
N SER A 74 17.81 16.39 -10.09
CA SER A 74 16.86 17.18 -10.87
C SER A 74 16.79 16.80 -12.34
N GLY A 75 17.75 16.01 -12.84
CA GLY A 75 17.86 15.68 -14.25
C GLY A 75 16.70 14.81 -14.79
N PRO A 76 16.59 14.67 -16.12
CA PRO A 76 15.52 13.88 -16.75
C PRO A 76 15.46 12.41 -16.30
N ALA A 77 16.60 11.86 -15.86
CA ALA A 77 16.72 10.50 -15.34
C ALA A 77 16.72 10.42 -13.80
N SER A 78 16.12 11.42 -13.13
CA SER A 78 16.08 11.62 -11.67
C SER A 78 15.90 10.30 -10.89
N PRO A 79 16.89 9.91 -10.05
CA PRO A 79 16.75 8.76 -9.16
C PRO A 79 15.69 9.00 -8.08
N LEU A 80 15.53 10.25 -7.61
CA LEU A 80 14.52 10.63 -6.63
C LEU A 80 13.11 10.42 -7.19
N LYS A 81 12.85 10.86 -8.42
CA LYS A 81 11.56 10.61 -9.09
C LYS A 81 11.26 9.12 -9.20
N LYS A 82 12.25 8.34 -9.67
CA LYS A 82 12.11 6.88 -9.83
C LYS A 82 11.79 6.20 -8.50
N LEU A 83 12.48 6.58 -7.43
CA LEU A 83 12.24 6.06 -6.09
C LEU A 83 10.80 6.36 -5.64
N LEU A 84 10.38 7.64 -5.66
CA LEU A 84 9.06 8.02 -5.18
C LEU A 84 7.93 7.43 -6.02
N SER A 85 8.10 7.33 -7.34
CA SER A 85 7.13 6.63 -8.20
C SER A 85 7.04 5.13 -7.89
N ALA A 86 8.17 4.49 -7.59
CA ALA A 86 8.18 3.08 -7.19
C ALA A 86 7.48 2.88 -5.84
N VAL A 87 7.78 3.72 -4.84
CA VAL A 87 7.13 3.68 -3.53
C VAL A 87 5.61 3.82 -3.69
N ALA A 88 5.14 4.87 -4.38
CA ALA A 88 3.72 5.10 -4.57
C ALA A 88 2.98 3.92 -5.21
N ARG A 89 3.62 3.24 -6.17
CA ARG A 89 3.07 2.05 -6.82
C ARG A 89 3.02 0.85 -5.88
N GLU A 90 4.11 0.58 -5.16
CA GLU A 90 4.20 -0.61 -4.29
C GLU A 90 3.34 -0.46 -3.02
N THR A 91 3.03 0.78 -2.60
CA THR A 91 2.20 1.06 -1.42
C THR A 91 0.71 1.26 -1.73
N ASP A 92 0.31 1.37 -3.00
CA ASP A 92 -1.10 1.38 -3.39
C ASP A 92 -1.62 -0.06 -3.56
N LEU A 93 -1.99 -0.67 -2.44
CA LEU A 93 -2.43 -2.07 -2.41
C LEU A 93 -3.78 -2.31 -3.10
N GLN A 94 -4.47 -1.24 -3.51
CA GLN A 94 -5.78 -1.29 -4.16
C GLN A 94 -5.74 -0.82 -5.63
N GLU A 95 -4.58 -0.46 -6.19
CA GLU A 95 -4.48 0.07 -7.55
C GLU A 95 -5.05 -0.91 -8.57
N GLU A 96 -4.63 -2.17 -8.51
CA GLU A 96 -5.04 -3.22 -9.43
C GLU A 96 -6.56 -3.49 -9.34
N GLU A 97 -7.11 -3.53 -8.13
CA GLU A 97 -8.55 -3.73 -7.90
C GLU A 97 -9.37 -2.55 -8.45
N LYS A 98 -8.90 -1.30 -8.27
CA LYS A 98 -9.50 -0.08 -8.83
C LYS A 98 -9.46 -0.07 -10.36
N LEU A 99 -8.32 -0.47 -10.96
CA LEU A 99 -8.14 -0.52 -12.42
C LEU A 99 -9.03 -1.59 -13.07
N LEU A 100 -9.16 -2.76 -12.45
CA LEU A 100 -10.02 -3.85 -12.92
C LEU A 100 -11.50 -3.46 -12.81
N ALA A 101 -11.89 -2.83 -11.70
CA ALA A 101 -13.24 -2.28 -11.51
C ALA A 101 -13.58 -1.23 -12.57
N ALA A 102 -12.66 -0.31 -12.88
CA ALA A 102 -12.85 0.71 -13.91
C ALA A 102 -13.00 0.11 -15.33
N GLN A 103 -12.41 -1.06 -15.58
CA GLN A 103 -12.51 -1.80 -16.84
C GLN A 103 -13.71 -2.75 -16.90
N GLY A 104 -14.55 -2.80 -15.86
CA GLY A 104 -15.69 -3.72 -15.77
C GLY A 104 -15.30 -5.20 -15.72
N LYS A 105 -14.02 -5.50 -15.43
CA LYS A 105 -13.51 -6.87 -15.27
C LYS A 105 -13.46 -7.22 -13.78
N LYS A 106 -13.95 -8.41 -13.44
CA LYS A 106 -13.75 -8.97 -12.09
C LYS A 106 -12.33 -9.51 -11.97
N VAL A 107 -11.77 -9.47 -10.78
CA VAL A 107 -10.46 -10.05 -10.48
C VAL A 107 -10.60 -11.56 -10.45
N ASP A 108 -10.37 -12.24 -11.57
CA ASP A 108 -10.30 -13.71 -11.57
C ASP A 108 -9.02 -14.13 -10.84
N GLY A 109 -9.15 -14.53 -9.57
CA GLY A 109 -8.01 -15.07 -8.82
C GLY A 109 -8.34 -15.38 -7.37
N ASN A 110 -7.59 -16.33 -6.80
CA ASN A 110 -7.68 -16.90 -5.45
C ASN A 110 -8.03 -15.94 -4.29
N VAL A 111 -7.80 -14.63 -4.46
CA VAL A 111 -8.19 -13.58 -3.50
C VAL A 111 -9.71 -13.43 -3.42
N ASP A 112 -10.45 -13.52 -4.53
CA ASP A 112 -11.92 -13.47 -4.52
C ASP A 112 -12.53 -14.72 -3.91
N GLN A 113 -11.96 -15.89 -4.20
CA GLN A 113 -12.33 -17.13 -3.51
C GLN A 113 -11.99 -17.09 -2.02
N LEU A 114 -10.90 -16.43 -1.64
CA LEU A 114 -10.55 -16.23 -0.24
C LEU A 114 -11.46 -15.19 0.44
N LYS A 115 -11.78 -14.08 -0.21
CA LYS A 115 -12.77 -13.09 0.25
C LYS A 115 -14.15 -13.74 0.40
N GLN A 116 -14.53 -14.62 -0.52
CA GLN A 116 -15.76 -15.41 -0.46
C GLN A 116 -15.73 -16.44 0.65
N ARG A 117 -14.61 -17.16 0.86
CA ARG A 117 -14.45 -18.09 1.98
C ARG A 117 -14.47 -17.37 3.32
N LEU A 118 -13.77 -16.24 3.44
CA LEU A 118 -13.79 -15.37 4.61
C LEU A 118 -15.19 -14.80 4.85
N GLY A 119 -15.91 -14.38 3.80
CA GLY A 119 -17.29 -13.90 3.87
C GLY A 119 -18.28 -15.00 4.25
N SER A 120 -18.08 -16.24 3.79
CA SER A 120 -18.90 -17.39 4.19
C SER A 120 -18.64 -17.83 5.63
N LEU A 121 -17.42 -17.63 6.14
CA LEU A 121 -17.07 -17.92 7.54
C LEU A 121 -17.51 -16.80 8.49
N LEU A 122 -17.61 -15.56 8.00
CA LEU A 122 -18.11 -14.39 8.72
C LEU A 122 -19.65 -14.32 8.82
N GLY A 123 -20.37 -15.36 8.35
CA GLY A 123 -21.82 -15.48 8.53
C GLY A 123 -22.64 -14.42 7.79
N GLN A 124 -22.08 -13.75 6.78
CA GLN A 124 -22.83 -12.87 5.89
C GLN A 124 -23.58 -13.69 4.83
N GLN A 125 -24.60 -14.42 5.31
CA GLN A 125 -25.75 -14.76 4.47
C GLN A 125 -26.30 -13.45 3.92
N GLN A 126 -26.49 -13.37 2.60
CA GLN A 126 -27.03 -12.22 1.89
C GLN A 126 -28.10 -11.45 2.69
N ALA A 127 -27.73 -10.28 3.22
CA ALA A 127 -28.66 -9.17 3.36
C ALA A 127 -28.45 -8.28 2.14
N ALA A 128 -29.35 -8.40 1.18
CA ALA A 128 -29.49 -7.47 0.07
C ALA A 128 -29.76 -6.06 0.64
N ALA A 129 -28.73 -5.22 0.65
CA ALA A 129 -28.88 -3.78 0.75
C ALA A 129 -27.83 -3.14 -0.14
N SER A 130 -28.32 -2.47 -1.18
CA SER A 130 -27.55 -1.68 -2.13
C SER A 130 -26.82 -0.55 -1.42
N SER A 131 -25.57 -0.78 -1.06
CA SER A 131 -24.56 0.25 -1.02
C SER A 131 -23.39 -0.30 -1.80
N ALA A 132 -23.04 0.38 -2.91
CA ALA A 132 -21.75 0.14 -3.55
C ALA A 132 -20.69 0.09 -2.44
N PRO A 133 -19.78 -0.89 -2.43
CA PRO A 133 -18.75 -0.93 -1.41
C PRO A 133 -17.99 0.39 -1.56
N VAL A 134 -18.20 1.31 -0.61
CA VAL A 134 -17.26 2.39 -0.40
C VAL A 134 -16.00 1.63 -0.05
N ALA A 135 -15.10 1.49 -1.02
CA ALA A 135 -13.84 0.81 -0.82
C ALA A 135 -13.14 1.60 0.28
N VAL A 136 -13.25 1.12 1.51
CA VAL A 136 -12.50 1.66 2.64
C VAL A 136 -11.05 1.52 2.22
N GLU A 137 -10.41 2.66 2.00
CA GLU A 137 -9.00 2.70 1.63
C GLU A 137 -8.22 1.94 2.68
N ASP A 138 -7.34 1.04 2.24
CA ASP A 138 -6.56 0.27 3.19
C ASP A 138 -5.58 1.21 3.93
N PRO A 139 -5.21 0.88 5.18
CA PRO A 139 -4.36 1.76 5.99
C PRO A 139 -3.01 2.09 5.37
N VAL A 140 -2.45 1.20 4.53
CA VAL A 140 -1.16 1.42 3.87
C VAL A 140 -1.32 2.47 2.78
N SER A 141 -2.30 2.30 1.88
CA SER A 141 -2.59 3.28 0.82
C SER A 141 -2.87 4.67 1.41
N ALA A 142 -3.63 4.73 2.51
CA ALA A 142 -3.92 5.99 3.21
C ALA A 142 -2.65 6.63 3.81
N HIS A 143 -1.75 5.86 4.42
CA HIS A 143 -0.50 6.35 5.01
C HIS A 143 0.44 6.98 3.97
N PHE A 144 0.47 6.43 2.76
CA PHE A 144 1.33 6.92 1.67
C PHE A 144 0.59 7.84 0.66
N ALA A 145 -0.62 8.29 0.99
CA ALA A 145 -1.47 9.07 0.08
C ALA A 145 -0.80 10.39 -0.36
N ASP A 146 -0.13 11.09 0.57
CA ASP A 146 0.57 12.34 0.28
C ASP A 146 1.72 12.12 -0.70
N LEU A 147 2.55 11.09 -0.47
CA LEU A 147 3.65 10.74 -1.37
C LEU A 147 3.12 10.38 -2.75
N LYS A 148 2.07 9.57 -2.81
CA LYS A 148 1.41 9.20 -4.06
C LYS A 148 0.91 10.44 -4.80
N SER A 149 0.30 11.40 -4.10
CA SER A 149 -0.19 12.64 -4.71
C SER A 149 0.91 13.41 -5.43
N LEU A 150 2.13 13.45 -4.87
CA LEU A 150 3.27 14.16 -5.44
C LEU A 150 3.75 13.57 -6.78
N VAL A 151 3.65 12.26 -6.94
CA VAL A 151 4.11 11.55 -8.14
C VAL A 151 2.99 11.21 -9.11
N SER A 152 1.74 11.29 -8.66
CA SER A 152 0.58 11.08 -9.51
C SER A 152 0.44 12.21 -10.52
N LYS A 153 0.02 11.86 -11.74
CA LYS A 153 -0.33 12.83 -12.77
C LYS A 153 -1.83 13.11 -12.67
N GLY A 154 -2.20 14.39 -12.52
CA GLY A 154 -3.58 14.81 -12.77
C GLY A 154 -3.93 14.63 -14.25
N GLU A 155 -5.22 14.57 -14.60
CA GLU A 155 -5.64 14.54 -16.01
C GLU A 155 -5.08 15.77 -16.76
N GLY A 156 -4.09 15.54 -17.62
CA GLY A 156 -3.47 16.58 -18.45
C GLY A 156 -2.38 17.41 -17.77
N GLU A 157 -2.10 17.22 -16.48
CA GLU A 157 -1.07 17.98 -15.75
C GLU A 157 0.17 17.13 -15.41
N PRO A 158 1.38 17.72 -15.45
CA PRO A 158 2.59 17.05 -14.97
C PRO A 158 2.47 16.76 -13.47
N ALA A 159 3.15 15.72 -13.00
CA ALA A 159 3.13 15.40 -11.57
C ALA A 159 3.76 16.55 -10.77
N ALA A 160 3.33 16.80 -9.54
CA ALA A 160 3.85 17.92 -8.74
C ALA A 160 5.39 17.85 -8.56
N ILE A 161 5.93 16.62 -8.48
CA ILE A 161 7.37 16.38 -8.45
C ILE A 161 8.09 16.89 -9.70
N ASP A 162 7.44 16.92 -10.87
CA ASP A 162 8.06 17.40 -12.11
C ASP A 162 8.32 18.91 -12.07
N ALA A 163 7.40 19.68 -11.48
CA ALA A 163 7.59 21.11 -11.25
C ALA A 163 8.75 21.36 -10.28
N LEU A 164 8.78 20.64 -9.15
CA LEU A 164 9.85 20.75 -8.16
C LEU A 164 11.23 20.43 -8.76
N LEU A 165 11.33 19.35 -9.54
CA LEU A 165 12.58 18.97 -10.18
C LEU A 165 13.01 19.99 -11.24
N SER A 166 12.05 20.59 -11.96
CA SER A 166 12.31 21.68 -12.90
C SER A 166 12.89 22.91 -12.19
N ASP A 167 12.30 23.32 -11.07
CA ASP A 167 12.78 24.46 -10.27
C ASP A 167 14.20 24.21 -9.72
N MET A 168 14.45 22.99 -9.21
CA MET A 168 15.78 22.58 -8.75
C MET A 168 16.82 22.59 -9.89
N ASN A 169 16.42 22.17 -11.09
CA ASN A 169 17.28 22.21 -12.25
C ASN A 169 17.58 23.65 -12.71
N ALA A 170 16.62 24.57 -12.59
CA ALA A 170 16.80 25.97 -12.93
C ALA A 170 17.82 26.68 -12.01
N LEU A 171 17.85 26.33 -10.72
CA LEU A 171 18.86 26.82 -9.79
C LEU A 171 20.28 26.45 -10.23
N TYR A 172 20.49 25.21 -10.67
CA TYR A 172 21.79 24.77 -11.20
C TYR A 172 22.24 25.60 -12.42
N VAL A 173 21.33 25.97 -13.32
CA VAL A 173 21.67 26.74 -14.53
C VAL A 173 22.11 28.18 -14.23
N GLN A 174 21.80 28.70 -13.04
CA GLN A 174 22.14 30.07 -12.63
C GLN A 174 23.43 30.21 -11.81
N VAL A 175 24.03 29.10 -11.35
CA VAL A 175 25.28 29.09 -10.58
C VAL A 175 26.46 28.73 -11.49
#